data_AF-A0A963DXI9-F1
#
_entry.id   AF-A0A963DXI9-F1
#
_cell.length_a   1.000
_cell.length_b   1.000
_cell.length_c   1.000
_cell.angle_alpha   90.00
_cell.angle_beta   90.00
_cell.angle_gamma   90.00
#
_symmetry.space_group_name_H-M   'P 1'
#
loop_
_entity.id
_entity.type
_entity.pdbx_description
1 polymer ?
#
loop_
_entity_poly.entity_id
_entity_poly.type
_entity_poly.pdbx_seq_one_letter_code
_entity_poly.pdbx_strand_id
1 'polypeptide(L)' 'MITMNMLGKIRRLKLRDGLSISEICRRTGLARNTVRRWLNSAEGTEPKY' A
#
# COMPACT_ATOMS: atom_id res chain seq x y z
N MET A 1 14.07 7.76 0.95
CA MET A 1 12.75 8.00 1.59
C MET A 1 11.63 7.81 0.57
N ILE A 2 10.90 6.69 0.64
CA ILE A 2 9.87 6.29 -0.35
C ILE A 2 8.52 5.97 0.34
N THR A 3 8.47 5.97 1.68
CA THR A 3 7.44 5.27 2.47
C THR A 3 6.09 5.98 2.49
N MET A 4 6.03 7.28 2.79
CA MET A 4 4.75 7.97 3.02
C MET A 4 3.91 8.16 1.73
N ASN A 5 4.54 8.57 0.63
CA ASN A 5 3.83 8.83 -0.64
C ASN A 5 3.33 7.53 -1.31
N MET A 6 4.11 6.45 -1.20
CA MET A 6 3.77 5.18 -1.84
C MET A 6 2.66 4.43 -1.11
N LEU A 7 2.61 4.53 0.22
CA LEU A 7 1.50 4.03 1.03
C LEU A 7 0.19 4.75 0.71
N GLY A 8 0.22 6.07 0.57
CA GLY A 8 -0.93 6.87 0.13
C GLY A 8 -1.41 6.52 -1.28
N LYS A 9 -0.50 6.16 -2.19
CA LYS A 9 -0.84 5.69 -3.55
C LYS A 9 -1.50 4.32 -3.53
N ILE A 10 -0.96 3.36 -2.78
CA ILE A 10 -1.56 2.02 -2.58
C ILE A 10 -2.95 2.13 -1.95
N ARG A 11 -3.13 2.99 -0.95
CA ARG A 11 -4.43 3.23 -0.31
C ARG A 11 -5.45 3.79 -1.29
N ARG A 12 -5.08 4.79 -2.10
CA ARG A 12 -5.99 5.32 -3.14
C ARG A 12 -6.37 4.23 -4.14
N LEU A 13 -5.40 3.45 -4.61
CA LEU A 13 -5.68 2.34 -5.53
C LEU A 13 -6.63 1.28 -4.92
N LYS A 14 -6.57 1.04 -3.60
CA LYS A 14 -7.45 0.07 -2.94
C LYS A 14 -8.82 0.64 -2.57
N LEU A 15 -8.87 1.82 -1.98
CA LEU A 15 -10.08 2.45 -1.44
C LEU A 15 -10.87 3.23 -2.49
N ARG A 16 -10.20 3.87 -3.45
CA ARG A 16 -10.84 4.67 -4.51
C ARG A 16 -11.05 3.87 -5.77
N ASP A 17 -10.01 3.21 -6.27
CA ASP A 17 -10.11 2.41 -7.51
C ASP A 17 -10.61 0.97 -7.26
N GLY A 18 -10.79 0.56 -6.00
CA GLY A 18 -11.29 -0.78 -5.65
C GLY A 18 -10.38 -1.94 -6.05
N LEU A 19 -9.13 -1.64 -6.42
CA LEU A 19 -8.25 -2.62 -7.07
C LEU A 19 -7.87 -3.78 -6.14
N SER A 20 -7.66 -4.94 -6.74
CA SER A 20 -7.13 -6.11 -6.04
C SER A 20 -5.66 -5.93 -5.69
N ILE A 21 -5.20 -6.57 -4.61
CA ILE A 21 -3.81 -6.51 -4.15
C ILE A 21 -2.83 -6.92 -5.26
N SER A 22 -3.22 -7.89 -6.10
CA SER A 22 -2.43 -8.30 -7.27
C SER A 22 -2.29 -7.21 -8.33
N GLU A 23 -3.34 -6.41 -8.57
CA GLU A 23 -3.27 -5.27 -9.50
C GLU A 23 -2.38 -4.16 -8.95
N ILE A 24 -2.49 -3.91 -7.65
CA ILE A 24 -1.67 -2.93 -6.94
C ILE A 24 -0.20 -3.34 -7.00
N CYS A 25 0.09 -4.63 -6.80
CA CYS A 25 1.42 -5.22 -6.93
C CYS A 25 1.99 -5.03 -8.35
N ARG A 26 1.19 -5.32 -9.39
CA ARG A 26 1.58 -5.09 -10.80
C ARG A 26 1.84 -3.61 -11.11
N ARG A 27 1.04 -2.69 -10.56
CA ARG A 27 1.17 -1.23 -10.81
C ARG A 27 2.29 -0.57 -10.01
N THR A 28 2.56 -1.06 -8.81
CA THR A 28 3.56 -0.46 -7.90
C THR A 28 4.90 -1.18 -7.93
N GLY A 29 4.98 -2.38 -8.51
CA GLY A 29 6.19 -3.21 -8.51
C GLY A 29 6.56 -3.75 -7.13
N LEU A 30 5.69 -3.56 -6.13
CA LEU A 30 5.94 -3.97 -4.75
C LEU A 30 5.50 -5.42 -4.54
N ALA A 31 6.26 -6.17 -3.75
CA ALA A 31 5.87 -7.51 -3.36
C ALA A 31 4.50 -7.51 -2.68
N ARG A 32 3.70 -8.55 -2.94
CA ARG A 32 2.37 -8.75 -2.35
C ARG A 32 2.41 -8.66 -0.81
N ASN A 33 3.49 -9.14 -0.22
CA ASN A 33 3.75 -9.14 1.22
C ASN A 33 3.84 -7.70 1.75
N THR A 34 4.54 -6.82 1.04
CA THR A 34 4.69 -5.39 1.36
C THR A 34 3.35 -4.67 1.25
N VAL A 35 2.62 -4.88 0.15
CA VAL A 35 1.29 -4.28 -0.04
C VAL A 35 0.34 -4.73 1.06
N ARG A 36 0.34 -6.02 1.41
CA ARG A 36 -0.52 -6.58 2.48
C ARG A 36 -0.14 -6.02 3.84
N ARG A 37 1.15 -5.94 4.15
CA ARG A 37 1.65 -5.36 5.40
C ARG A 37 1.29 -3.88 5.50
N TRP A 38 1.38 -3.12 4.42
CA TRP A 38 1.04 -1.69 4.40
C TRP A 38 -0.46 -1.41 4.45
N LEU A 39 -1.29 -2.29 3.86
CA LEU A 39 -2.74 -2.21 4.01
C LEU A 39 -3.19 -2.60 5.43
N ASN A 40 -2.50 -3.53 6.08
CA ASN A 40 -2.85 -4.02 7.43
C ASN A 40 -2.30 -3.10 8.54
N SER A 41 -1.07 -2.60 8.42
CA SER A 41 -0.48 -1.61 9.35
C SER A 41 -1.18 -0.25 9.31
N ALA A 42 -2.09 -0.02 8.36
CA ALA A 42 -2.84 1.23 8.24
C ALA A 42 -3.95 1.43 9.28
N GLU A 43 -4.28 0.43 10.10
CA GLU A 43 -5.25 0.59 11.21
C GLU A 43 -4.65 1.22 12.48
N GLY A 44 -3.34 1.47 12.57
CA GLY A 44 -2.84 2.07 13.81
C GLY A 44 -1.37 2.45 13.93
N THR A 45 -0.55 2.46 12.88
CA THR A 45 0.85 2.86 13.08
C THR A 45 1.41 3.57 11.87
N GLU A 46 1.51 4.90 11.97
CA GLU A 46 2.51 5.66 11.24
C GLU A 46 3.87 4.95 11.40
N PRO A 47 4.58 4.61 10.30
CA PRO A 47 5.89 3.99 10.44
C PRO A 47 6.82 5.00 11.13
N LYS A 48 7.04 4.82 12.43
CA LYS A 48 8.12 5.47 13.17
C LYS A 48 9.43 4.98 12.54
N TYR A 49 10.08 5.89 11.83
CA TYR A 49 11.45 5.75 11.34
C TYR A 49 12.42 5.95 12.49
#